data_AF-A0A521QND3-F1
#
_entry.id   AF-A0A521QND3-F1
#
_cell.length_a   1.000
_cell.length_b   1.000
_cell.length_c   1.000
_cell.angle_alpha   90.00
_cell.angle_beta   90.00
_cell.angle_gamma   90.00
#
_symmetry.space_group_name_H-M   'P 1'
#
loop_
_entity.id
_entity.type
_entity.pdbx_description
1 polymer ?
#
loop_
_entity_poly.entity_id
_entity_poly.type
_entity_poly.pdbx_seq_one_letter_code
_entity_poly.pdbx_strand_id
1 'polypeptide(L)' 'MTFLVSGVATYRALGWDKKMFTTWMVSWVISWAIAAPTMYFVMPVVRRTLDRLIDQS' A
#
# COMPACT_ATOMS: atom_id res chain seq x y z
N MET A 1 1.71 4.63 2.10
CA MET A 1 2.61 5.80 2.04
C MET A 1 3.56 5.57 0.86
N THR A 2 3.69 6.56 -0.03
CA THR A 2 4.61 6.61 -1.21
C THR A 2 4.50 5.54 -2.33
N PHE A 3 3.28 5.16 -2.75
CA PHE A 3 3.09 4.47 -4.04
C PHE A 3 2.18 5.27 -4.99
N LEU A 4 1.05 5.76 -4.45
CA LEU A 4 0.19 6.74 -5.12
C LEU A 4 0.94 8.04 -5.44
N VAL A 5 1.80 8.51 -4.54
CA VAL A 5 2.60 9.74 -4.73
C VAL A 5 3.66 9.54 -5.82
N SER A 6 4.29 8.37 -5.91
CA SER A 6 5.23 8.06 -7.01
C SER A 6 4.51 7.86 -8.35
N GLY A 7 3.32 7.24 -8.37
CA GLY A 7 2.53 7.08 -9.60
C GLY A 7 2.04 8.41 -10.19
N VAL A 8 1.62 9.35 -9.34
CA VAL A 8 1.24 10.72 -9.76
C VAL A 8 2.47 11.55 -10.17
N ALA A 9 3.64 11.34 -9.53
CA ALA A 9 4.88 11.99 -9.93
C ALA A 9 5.37 11.50 -11.31
N THR A 10 5.25 10.19 -11.61
CA THR A 10 5.55 9.61 -12.93
C THR A 10 4.59 10.12 -14.00
N TYR A 11 3.31 10.32 -13.68
CA TYR A 11 2.33 10.94 -14.59
C TYR A 11 2.71 12.36 -14.99
N ARG A 12 3.17 13.16 -14.03
CA ARG A 12 3.63 14.53 -14.25
C ARG A 12 4.94 14.60 -15.03
N ALA A 13 5.75 13.54 -15.03
CA ALA A 13 7.04 13.48 -15.72
C ALA A 13 6.95 12.99 -17.18
N LEU A 14 6.03 12.07 -17.52
CA LEU A 14 5.92 11.45 -18.87
C LEU A 14 4.83 12.03 -19.78
N GLY A 15 3.82 12.74 -19.24
CA GLY A 15 2.72 13.25 -20.05
C GLY A 15 1.70 12.17 -20.49
N TRP A 16 0.72 12.56 -21.31
CA TRP A 16 -0.55 11.85 -21.57
C TRP A 16 -0.42 10.65 -22.52
N ASP A 17 0.20 9.55 -22.06
CA ASP A 17 0.22 8.28 -22.82
C ASP A 17 -0.98 7.38 -22.43
N LYS A 18 -1.69 6.82 -23.43
CA LYS A 18 -2.89 5.97 -23.29
C LYS A 18 -2.68 4.77 -22.34
N LYS A 19 -1.44 4.32 -22.15
CA LYS A 19 -1.13 3.18 -21.27
C LYS A 19 -1.03 3.54 -19.79
N MET A 20 -0.94 4.81 -19.44
CA MET A 20 -0.63 5.18 -18.06
C MET A 20 -1.77 4.88 -17.08
N PHE A 21 -3.01 5.11 -17.49
CA PHE A 21 -4.17 4.79 -16.66
C PHE A 21 -4.28 3.29 -16.39
N THR A 22 -4.02 2.46 -17.40
CA THR A 22 -4.01 0.99 -17.27
C THR A 22 -2.89 0.54 -16.33
N THR A 23 -1.66 1.03 -16.51
CA THR A 23 -0.54 0.68 -15.63
C THR A 23 -0.77 1.13 -14.19
N TRP A 24 -1.32 2.33 -13.99
CA TRP A 24 -1.65 2.84 -12.65
C TRP A 24 -2.73 2.02 -11.95
N MET A 25 -3.81 1.67 -12.66
CA MET A 25 -4.88 0.83 -12.12
C MET A 25 -4.39 -0.58 -11.77
N VAL A 26 -3.55 -1.19 -12.61
CA VAL A 26 -2.97 -2.53 -12.34
C VAL A 26 -2.05 -2.48 -11.11
N SER A 27 -1.16 -1.50 -11.02
CA SER A 27 -0.28 -1.33 -9.85
C SER A 27 -1.08 -1.09 -8.56
N TRP A 28 -2.18 -0.34 -8.63
CA TRP A 28 -3.05 -0.11 -7.49
C TRP A 28 -3.76 -1.40 -7.03
N VAL A 29 -4.32 -2.18 -7.95
CA VAL A 29 -4.99 -3.45 -7.63
C VAL A 29 -4.01 -4.46 -7.04
N ILE A 30 -2.79 -4.57 -7.59
CA ILE A 30 -1.76 -5.47 -7.06
C ILE A 30 -1.35 -5.05 -5.64
N SER A 31 -1.13 -3.75 -5.41
CA SER A 31 -0.83 -3.25 -4.06
C SER A 31 -1.95 -3.59 -3.07
N TRP A 32 -3.20 -3.50 -3.49
CA TRP A 32 -4.36 -3.81 -2.65
C TRP A 32 -4.48 -5.33 -2.37
N ALA A 33 -4.26 -6.14 -3.40
CA ALA A 33 -4.27 -7.61 -3.30
C ALA A 33 -3.19 -8.15 -2.37
N ILE A 34 -2.06 -7.44 -2.21
CA ILE A 34 -0.99 -7.80 -1.26
C ILE A 34 -1.27 -7.22 0.13
N ALA A 35 -1.78 -5.99 0.22
CA ALA A 35 -2.05 -5.33 1.50
C ALA A 35 -3.15 -6.04 2.31
N ALA A 36 -4.22 -6.49 1.66
CA ALA A 36 -5.34 -7.17 2.32
C ALA A 36 -4.93 -8.44 3.08
N PRO A 37 -4.26 -9.43 2.47
CA PRO A 37 -3.78 -10.60 3.21
C PRO A 37 -2.73 -10.21 4.24
N THR A 38 -1.85 -9.25 3.93
CA THR A 38 -0.85 -8.77 4.90
C THR A 38 -1.51 -8.24 6.16
N MET A 39 -2.55 -7.40 6.06
CA MET A 39 -3.29 -6.93 7.22
C MET A 39 -3.92 -8.08 8.01
N TYR A 40 -4.54 -9.04 7.32
CA TYR A 40 -5.16 -10.19 7.98
C TYR A 40 -4.15 -11.02 8.79
N PHE A 41 -2.96 -11.25 8.25
CA PHE A 41 -1.90 -12.01 8.93
C PHE A 41 -1.13 -11.20 9.97
N VAL A 42 -0.91 -9.90 9.75
CA VAL A 42 -0.09 -9.04 10.62
C VAL A 42 -0.89 -8.48 11.80
N MET A 43 -2.20 -8.29 11.66
CA MET A 43 -3.07 -7.80 12.73
C MET A 43 -2.97 -8.57 14.06
N PRO A 44 -2.96 -9.92 14.11
CA PRO A 44 -2.76 -10.64 15.37
C PRO A 44 -1.36 -10.45 15.95
N VAL A 45 -0.33 -10.24 15.11
CA VAL A 45 1.04 -9.96 15.56
C VAL A 45 1.09 -8.58 16.20
N VAL A 46 0.55 -7.56 15.52
CA VAL A 46 0.48 -6.19 16.04
C VAL A 46 -0.29 -6.13 17.34
N ARG A 47 -1.44 -6.82 17.45
CA ARG A 47 -2.21 -6.92 18.69
C ARG A 47 -1.35 -7.45 19.84
N ARG A 48 -0.68 -8.59 19.66
CA ARG A 48 0.18 -9.16 20.71
C ARG A 48 1.33 -8.24 21.12
N THR A 49 1.92 -7.52 20.17
CA THR A 49 2.99 -6.55 20.45
C THR A 49 2.46 -5.37 21.24
N LEU A 50 1.28 -4.84 20.87
CA LEU A 50 0.63 -3.74 21.58
C LEU A 50 0.20 -4.15 22.99
N ASP A 51 -0.38 -5.35 23.15
CA ASP A 51 -0.78 -5.87 24.46
C ASP A 51 0.43 -5.94 25.41
N ARG A 52 1.59 -6.43 24.92
CA ARG A 52 2.82 -6.44 25.71
C ARG A 52 3.38 -5.06 26.04
N LEU A 53 3.21 -4.09 25.15
CA LEU A 53 3.68 -2.72 25.38
C LEU A 53 2.82 -1.98 26.40
N ILE A 54 1.50 -2.22 26.38
CA ILE A 54 0.54 -1.58 27.29
C ILE A 54 0.60 -2.25 28.68
N ASP A 55 0.83 -3.55 28.77
CA ASP A 55 0.99 -4.26 30.05
C ASP A 55 2.31 -3.89 30.76
N GLN A 56 3.23 -3.19 30.08
CA GLN A 56 4.48 -2.67 30.64
C GLN A 56 4.40 -1.20 31.13
N SER A 57 3.26 -0.52 30.96
CA SER A 57 3.02 0.86 31.41
C SER A 57 2.05 0.92 32.58
#